data_AF-A0A258JM23-F1
#
_entry.id   AF-A0A258JM23-F1
#
_cell.length_a   1.000
_cell.length_b   1.000
_cell.length_c   1.000
_cell.angle_alpha   90.00
_cell.angle_beta   90.00
_cell.angle_gamma   90.00
#
_symmetry.space_group_name_H-M   'P 1'
#
loop_
_entity.id
_entity.type
_entity.pdbx_description
1 polymer ?
#
loop_
_entity_poly.entity_id
_entity_poly.type
_entity_poly.pdbx_seq_one_letter_code
_entity_poly.pdbx_strand_id
1 'polypeptide(L)' 'MVISITRTYFPDGTNGKLECNGKFICNTIELPWKNNERKVSCIPEGKYFIRKRYSKKFQWHLEIFNVK' A
#
# COMPACT_ATOMS: atom_id res chain seq x y z
N MET A 1 14.09 3.43 -1.74
CA MET A 1 13.09 4.48 -1.41
C MET A 1 12.12 3.89 -0.40
N VAL A 2 11.70 4.68 0.58
CA VAL A 2 10.78 4.23 1.63
C VAL A 2 9.47 4.99 1.51
N ILE A 3 8.37 4.25 1.57
CA ILE A 3 7.03 4.82 1.69
C ILE A 3 6.50 4.62 3.11
N SER A 4 5.73 5.59 3.59
CA SER A 4 4.91 5.48 4.79
C SER A 4 3.46 5.45 4.38
N ILE A 5 2.71 4.50 4.93
CA ILE A 5 1.28 4.33 4.72
C ILE A 5 0.59 4.49 6.07
N THR A 6 -0.37 5.41 6.15
CA THR A 6 -1.28 5.56 7.29
C THR A 6 -2.69 5.17 6.85
N ARG A 7 -3.45 4.50 7.72
CA ARG A 7 -4.79 4.01 7.39
C ARG A 7 -5.87 4.57 8.32
N THR A 8 -7.08 4.63 7.79
CA THR A 8 -8.32 4.79 8.52
C THR A 8 -9.26 3.70 8.03
N TYR A 9 -9.53 2.73 8.91
CA TYR A 9 -10.29 1.53 8.58
C TYR A 9 -11.80 1.76 8.76
N PHE A 10 -12.57 1.29 7.78
CA PHE A 10 -14.03 1.25 7.81
C PHE A 10 -14.50 -0.17 7.49
N PRO A 11 -15.77 -0.52 7.80
CA PRO A 11 -16.30 -1.86 7.50
C PRO A 11 -16.20 -2.25 6.02
N ASP A 12 -16.42 -1.30 5.12
CA ASP A 12 -16.52 -1.54 3.67
C ASP A 12 -15.30 -1.04 2.87
N GLY A 13 -14.27 -0.50 3.54
CA GLY A 13 -13.12 0.07 2.86
C GLY A 13 -12.07 0.63 3.81
N THR A 14 -10.94 1.00 3.24
CA THR A 14 -9.85 1.63 3.99
C THR A 14 -9.40 2.87 3.24
N ASN A 15 -9.45 4.02 3.92
CA ASN A 15 -8.81 5.23 3.41
C ASN A 15 -7.39 5.32 3.97
N GLY A 16 -6.51 6.03 3.27
CA GLY A 16 -5.16 6.21 3.79
C GLY A 16 -4.40 7.36 3.16
N LYS A 17 -3.23 7.62 3.74
CA LYS A 17 -2.27 8.61 3.28
C LYS A 17 -1.00 7.89 2.83
N LEU A 18 -0.50 8.22 1.64
CA LEU A 18 0.77 7.73 1.12
C LEU A 18 1.80 8.86 1.15
N GLU A 19 2.93 8.59 1.79
CA GLU A 19 4.06 9.51 1.87
C GLU A 19 5.33 8.80 1.39
N CYS A 20 6.21 9.51 0.71
CA CYS A 20 7.52 9.01 0.33
C CYS A 20 8.61 9.89 0.94
N ASN A 21 9.53 9.28 1.69
CA ASN A 21 10.62 9.99 2.37
C ASN A 21 10.10 11.21 3.16
N GLY A 22 8.94 11.07 3.83
CA GLY A 22 8.29 12.13 4.61
C GLY A 22 7.50 13.18 3.80
N LYS A 23 7.51 13.11 2.46
CA LYS A 23 6.71 14.00 1.61
C LYS A 23 5.37 13.34 1.26
N PHE A 24 4.27 14.06 1.51
CA PHE A 24 2.95 13.64 1.05
C PHE A 24 2.91 13.47 -0.47
N ILE A 25 2.35 12.34 -0.91
CA ILE A 25 2.16 12.03 -2.32
C ILE A 25 0.68 12.12 -2.68
N CYS A 26 -0.17 11.37 -1.98
CA CYS A 26 -1.60 11.34 -2.24
C CYS A 26 -2.38 10.65 -1.10
N ASN A 27 -3.70 10.74 -1.19
CA ASN A 27 -4.61 9.87 -0.46
C ASN A 27 -4.85 8.58 -1.24
N THR A 28 -5.24 7.53 -0.53
CA THR A 28 -5.49 6.18 -1.06
C THR A 28 -6.87 5.71 -0.60
N ILE A 29 -7.51 4.91 -1.46
CA ILE A 29 -8.75 4.19 -1.16
C ILE A 29 -8.46 2.72 -1.50
N GLU A 30 -8.69 1.84 -0.54
CA GLU A 30 -8.45 0.40 -0.64
C GLU A 30 -9.63 -0.41 -0.07
N LEU A 31 -9.58 -1.72 -0.26
CA LEU A 31 -10.53 -2.67 0.33
C LEU A 31 -10.47 -2.65 1.86
N PRO A 32 -11.49 -3.18 2.56
CA PRO A 32 -11.44 -3.31 4.01
C PRO A 32 -10.30 -4.24 4.44
N TRP A 33 -9.83 -4.08 5.67
CA TRP A 33 -8.86 -5.00 6.25
C TRP A 33 -9.49 -6.37 6.48
N LYS A 34 -8.88 -7.41 5.92
CA LYS A 34 -9.30 -8.82 6.06
C LYS A 34 -8.12 -9.70 6.44
N ASN A 35 -7.38 -9.31 7.48
CA ASN A 35 -6.23 -10.08 8.00
C ASN A 35 -5.19 -10.44 6.92
N ASN A 36 -4.87 -9.46 6.06
CA ASN A 36 -3.94 -9.62 4.93
C ASN A 36 -4.34 -10.71 3.91
N GLU A 37 -5.64 -11.02 3.79
CA GLU A 37 -6.10 -11.97 2.78
C GLU A 37 -5.78 -11.46 1.36
N ARG A 38 -5.15 -12.34 0.57
CA ARG A 38 -4.59 -12.00 -0.73
C ARG A 38 -5.67 -11.51 -1.70
N LYS A 39 -5.46 -10.33 -2.29
CA LYS A 39 -6.34 -9.64 -3.27
C LYS A 39 -7.68 -9.10 -2.73
N VAL A 40 -7.98 -9.27 -1.45
CA VAL A 40 -9.25 -8.80 -0.87
C VAL A 40 -9.08 -7.94 0.40
N SER A 41 -7.86 -7.87 0.94
CA SER A 41 -7.48 -6.98 2.04
C SER A 41 -6.70 -5.77 1.54
N CYS A 42 -6.80 -4.64 2.24
CA CYS A 42 -5.83 -3.55 2.10
C CYS A 42 -4.43 -3.95 2.57
N ILE A 43 -3.42 -3.18 2.16
CA ILE A 43 -2.05 -3.27 2.69
C ILE A 43 -2.04 -2.62 4.08
N PRO A 44 -1.47 -3.29 5.11
CA PRO A 44 -1.42 -2.75 6.46
C PRO A 44 -0.66 -1.42 6.51
N GLU A 45 -0.96 -0.62 7.52
CA GLU A 45 -0.20 0.61 7.76
C GLU A 45 1.24 0.30 8.17
N GLY A 46 2.16 1.21 7.85
CA GLY A 46 3.56 1.04 8.18
C GLY A 46 4.52 1.69 7.19
N LYS A 47 5.81 1.41 7.39
CA LYS A 47 6.88 1.86 6.52
C LYS A 47 7.41 0.70 5.71
N TYR A 48 7.51 0.90 4.40
CA TYR A 48 7.93 -0.14 3.48
C TYR A 48 9.01 0.34 2.54
N PHE A 49 9.97 -0.55 2.26
CA PHE A 49 10.83 -0.37 1.11
C PHE A 49 10.06 -0.66 -0.17
N ILE A 50 10.35 0.12 -1.20
CA ILE A 50 9.85 -0.13 -2.55
C ILE A 50 10.99 -0.30 -3.55
N ARG A 51 10.76 -1.14 -4.55
CA ARG A 51 11.58 -1.18 -5.78
C ARG A 51 10.73 -0.94 -7.01
N LYS A 52 11.35 -0.37 -8.03
CA LYS A 52 10.81 -0.41 -9.39
C LYS A 52 10.99 -1.83 -9.92
N ARG A 53 9.90 -2.42 -10.41
CA ARG A 53 9.86 -3.78 -10.96
C ARG A 53 9.14 -3.77 -12.30
N TYR A 54 9.59 -4.63 -13.21
CA TYR A 54 8.86 -4.95 -14.43
C TYR A 54 8.21 -6.34 -14.32
N SER A 55 6.97 -6.48 -14.80
CA SER A 55 6.33 -7.77 -15.03
C SER A 55 5.53 -7.72 -16.33
N LYS A 56 5.35 -8.86 -17.02
CA LYS A 56 4.52 -8.89 -18.25
C LYS A 56 3.08 -8.44 -18.01
N LYS A 57 2.51 -8.75 -16.83
CA LYS A 57 1.12 -8.44 -16.48
C LYS A 57 0.89 -6.96 -16.14
N PHE A 58 1.77 -6.37 -15.34
CA PHE A 58 1.61 -5.01 -14.80
C PHE A 58 2.61 -4.00 -15.38
N GLN A 59 3.43 -4.41 -16.35
CA GLN A 59 4.53 -3.62 -16.91
C GLN A 59 5.42 -3.01 -15.81
N TRP A 60 5.80 -1.75 -15.92
CA TRP A 60 6.56 -1.03 -14.89
C TRP A 60 5.65 -0.63 -13.73
N HIS A 61 5.98 -1.11 -12.54
CA HIS A 61 5.25 -0.82 -11.31
C HIS A 61 6.21 -0.74 -10.13
N LEU A 62 5.70 -0.23 -9.01
CA LEU A 62 6.40 -0.25 -7.73
C LEU A 62 5.93 -1.47 -6.94
N GLU A 63 6.89 -2.22 -6.41
CA GLU A 63 6.63 -3.37 -5.54
C GLU A 63 7.02 -3.01 -4.10
N ILE A 64 6.13 -3.35 -3.17
CA ILE A 64 6.31 -3.22 -1.72
C ILE A 64 6.86 -4.55 -1.19
N PHE A 65 7.92 -4.50 -0.39
CA PHE A 65 8.54 -5.70 0.18
C PHE A 65 7.97 -6.09 1.54
N ASN A 66 8.04 -7.39 1.85
CA ASN A 66 7.80 -7.96 3.19
C ASN A 66 6.48 -7.50 3.83
N VAL A 67 5.42 -7.41 3.01
CA VAL A 67 4.06 -7.26 3.52
C VAL A 67 3.71 -8.55 4.25
N LYS A 68 3.62 -8.48 5.58
CA LYS A 68 3.24 -9.60 6.45
C LYS A 68 1.74 -9.80 6.42
#